data_AF-A0AAP9E0B1-F1
#
_entry.id   AF-A0AAP9E0B1-F1
#
_cell.length_a   1.000
_cell.length_b   1.000
_cell.length_c   1.000
_cell.angle_alpha   90.00
_cell.angle_beta   90.00
_cell.angle_gamma   90.00
#
_symmetry.space_group_name_H-M   'P 1'
#
loop_
_entity.id
_entity.type
_entity.pdbx_description
1 polymer ?
#
loop_
_entity_poly.entity_id
_entity_poly.type
_entity_poly.pdbx_seq_one_letter_code
_entity_poly.pdbx_strand_id
1 'polypeptide(L)'
;MKEHVEVQRLGHFPGDRELFYKLYHAGKQLNLLEYTLQTLQQDRITGNVIVPMSIMTMFLDECERNQYNSILVAEAEKYIRGIWETQCYKKTTYQITLLTESYILAQVFRTYFAPYPNVSVIQVTIYQPLPLEDKYDAVLAIPHFGMKIDEQESTTIRDSEGVAVHHLLPLLQDNGMLSVTLPARMMFQAGDYTDWRKLLHQAAPVQAIALLPDGLLRPYTSVRMYQVMLGTRMPEEVKLVHIQAKGTELVIEQEAELSPDHFTALTDWRIELLLDNNQDALRAFREAQVPKVKLSEVAEIFRGKSIMKNDLKPGKIKVLNISNIEDGEVMPGQLDTIDEEERKVKRYEIVPGDLVMTCRGTVTKLAVFPQCDSTVIASANIIVIRLKSTVRSHYAKIFLESPTGMALIQSYQRGTTVMNLNPADVGEIELPLRPEAEQDKLIQRYIEEKERYLAVVQQATARWEQVKNNVYSEIF
;
A
#
# COMPACT_ATOMS: atom_id res chain seq x y z
N MET A 1 -22.85 51.04 -6.61
CA MET A 1 -23.12 49.96 -5.62
C MET A 1 -24.45 49.24 -5.82
N LYS A 2 -25.52 49.85 -6.37
CA LYS A 2 -26.79 49.13 -6.61
C LYS A 2 -26.83 48.30 -7.90
N GLU A 3 -26.02 48.62 -8.91
CA GLU A 3 -26.06 47.95 -10.23
C GLU A 3 -25.16 46.71 -10.35
N HIS A 4 -24.47 46.26 -9.29
CA HIS A 4 -23.63 45.04 -9.34
C HIS A 4 -24.16 43.91 -8.46
N VAL A 5 -25.28 44.10 -7.78
CA VAL A 5 -25.87 43.09 -6.88
C VAL A 5 -26.74 42.09 -7.66
N GLU A 6 -27.19 42.42 -8.87
CA GLU A 6 -28.14 41.57 -9.62
C GLU A 6 -27.53 40.31 -10.25
N VAL A 7 -26.19 40.19 -10.32
CA VAL A 7 -25.54 39.00 -10.89
C VAL A 7 -25.18 37.95 -9.83
N GLN A 8 -25.07 38.33 -8.56
CA GLN A 8 -24.85 37.40 -7.46
C GLN A 8 -26.17 37.11 -6.74
N ARG A 9 -26.73 35.90 -6.94
CA ARG A 9 -27.79 35.37 -6.07
C ARG A 9 -27.24 35.21 -4.64
N LEU A 10 -27.23 36.30 -3.87
CA LEU A 10 -27.08 36.22 -2.43
C LEU A 10 -28.39 35.62 -1.90
N GLY A 11 -28.30 34.43 -1.29
CA GLY A 11 -29.47 33.73 -0.73
C GLY A 11 -30.15 34.54 0.38
N HIS A 12 -31.43 34.21 0.64
CA HIS A 12 -32.16 34.79 1.76
C HIS A 12 -31.55 34.35 3.10
N PHE A 13 -31.07 35.30 3.91
CA PHE A 13 -30.59 35.02 5.26
C PHE A 13 -31.80 34.84 6.20
N PRO A 14 -32.02 33.66 6.82
CA PRO A 14 -33.25 33.36 7.57
C PRO A 14 -33.33 34.02 8.96
N GLY A 15 -32.55 35.08 9.22
CA GLY A 15 -32.47 35.75 10.52
C GLY A 15 -32.65 37.26 10.45
N ASP A 16 -32.76 37.90 11.61
CA ASP A 16 -32.88 39.35 11.67
C ASP A 16 -31.54 40.07 11.41
N ARG A 17 -31.61 41.39 11.28
CA ARG A 17 -30.45 42.26 11.03
C ARG A 17 -29.39 42.14 12.13
N GLU A 18 -29.80 41.96 13.38
CA GLU A 18 -28.88 41.90 14.52
C GLU A 18 -28.09 40.59 14.51
N LEU A 19 -28.75 39.48 14.23
CA LEU A 19 -28.14 38.18 14.06
C LEU A 19 -27.17 38.19 12.86
N PHE A 20 -27.58 38.75 11.73
CA PHE A 20 -26.69 38.92 10.58
C PHE A 20 -25.45 39.74 10.95
N TYR A 21 -25.63 40.88 11.61
CA TYR A 21 -24.53 41.75 12.03
C TYR A 21 -23.57 41.02 12.98
N LYS A 22 -24.08 40.27 13.96
CA LYS A 22 -23.27 39.47 14.89
C LYS A 22 -22.48 38.40 14.15
N LEU A 23 -23.12 37.62 13.28
CA LEU A 23 -22.45 36.56 12.52
C LEU A 23 -21.41 37.12 11.55
N TYR A 24 -21.73 38.22 10.85
CA TYR A 24 -20.79 38.91 9.99
C TYR A 24 -19.58 39.42 10.77
N HIS A 25 -19.78 40.07 11.92
CA HIS A 25 -18.67 40.56 12.73
C HIS A 25 -17.82 39.45 13.34
N ALA A 26 -18.44 38.33 13.72
CA ALA A 26 -17.72 37.14 14.18
C ALA A 26 -16.93 36.49 13.02
N GLY A 27 -17.51 36.49 11.81
CA GLY A 27 -16.96 35.79 10.65
C GLY A 27 -15.98 36.59 9.79
N LYS A 28 -16.03 37.93 9.79
CA LYS A 28 -15.27 38.78 8.86
C LYS A 28 -13.75 38.68 8.99
N GLN A 29 -13.25 38.18 10.12
CA GLN A 29 -11.82 37.94 10.36
C GLN A 29 -11.44 36.46 10.22
N LEU A 30 -12.41 35.57 9.99
CA LEU A 30 -12.13 34.15 9.81
C LEU A 30 -11.45 33.93 8.46
N ASN A 31 -10.31 33.24 8.49
CA ASN A 31 -9.76 32.63 7.30
C ASN A 31 -10.60 31.41 6.95
N LEU A 32 -11.45 31.53 5.92
CA LEU A 32 -12.38 30.46 5.54
C LEU A 32 -11.68 29.15 5.19
N LEU A 33 -10.51 29.19 4.54
CA LEU A 33 -9.76 27.95 4.22
C LEU A 33 -9.24 27.27 5.47
N GLU A 34 -8.63 28.04 6.38
CA GLU A 34 -8.10 27.49 7.64
C GLU A 34 -9.23 26.90 8.50
N TYR A 35 -10.34 27.61 8.64
CA TYR A 35 -11.50 27.12 9.37
C TYR A 35 -12.09 25.85 8.74
N THR A 36 -12.14 25.79 7.41
CA THR A 36 -12.61 24.62 6.67
C THR A 36 -11.68 23.43 6.89
N LEU A 37 -10.37 23.65 6.82
CA LEU A 37 -9.37 22.62 7.13
C LEU A 37 -9.57 22.06 8.55
N GLN A 38 -9.68 22.94 9.56
CA GLN A 38 -9.91 22.51 10.94
C GLN A 38 -11.22 21.72 11.10
N THR A 39 -12.27 22.13 10.40
CA THR A 39 -13.57 21.44 10.41
C THR A 39 -13.45 20.04 9.82
N LEU A 40 -12.81 19.91 8.65
CA LEU A 40 -12.59 18.61 8.00
C LEU A 40 -11.70 17.69 8.84
N GLN A 41 -10.71 18.22 9.55
CA GLN A 41 -9.86 17.43 10.45
C GLN A 41 -10.60 16.90 11.68
N GLN A 42 -11.66 17.59 12.12
CA GLN A 42 -12.50 17.16 13.24
C GLN A 42 -13.65 16.24 12.81
N ASP A 43 -13.93 16.18 11.51
CA ASP A 43 -14.99 15.34 10.95
C ASP A 43 -14.59 13.86 10.97
N ARG A 44 -14.99 13.18 12.05
CA ARG A 44 -14.80 11.73 12.23
C ARG A 44 -15.86 10.89 11.49
N ILE A 45 -16.88 11.52 10.91
CA ILE A 45 -18.02 10.84 10.28
C ILE A 45 -17.73 10.60 8.81
N THR A 46 -17.29 11.63 8.08
CA THR A 46 -16.97 11.51 6.64
C THR A 46 -15.59 10.91 6.40
N GLY A 47 -14.65 11.09 7.33
CA GLY A 47 -13.32 10.47 7.25
C GLY A 47 -12.47 10.98 6.07
N ASN A 48 -12.74 12.19 5.59
CA ASN A 48 -12.05 12.79 4.45
C ASN A 48 -10.53 12.81 4.65
N VAL A 49 -9.81 12.24 3.69
CA VAL A 49 -8.34 12.24 3.67
C VAL A 49 -7.85 13.67 3.54
N ILE A 50 -7.09 14.16 4.53
CA ILE A 50 -6.33 15.39 4.40
C ILE A 50 -4.91 15.04 3.98
N VAL A 51 -4.55 15.43 2.77
CA VAL A 51 -3.24 15.15 2.18
C VAL A 51 -2.20 16.09 2.82
N PRO A 52 -1.04 15.56 3.25
CA PRO A 52 0.07 16.40 3.71
C PRO A 52 0.54 17.37 2.63
N MET A 53 0.97 18.56 3.05
CA MET A 53 1.45 19.61 2.13
C MET A 53 2.57 19.11 1.22
N SER A 54 3.42 18.21 1.70
CA SER A 54 4.56 17.69 0.94
C SER A 54 4.21 17.01 -0.39
N ILE A 55 3.02 16.41 -0.52
CA ILE A 55 2.54 15.88 -1.81
C ILE A 55 2.21 17.01 -2.79
N MET A 56 1.59 18.09 -2.30
CA MET A 56 1.32 19.28 -3.10
C MET A 56 2.64 19.95 -3.53
N THR A 57 3.61 20.07 -2.62
CA THR A 57 4.93 20.62 -2.94
C THR A 57 5.62 19.81 -4.02
N MET A 58 5.69 18.48 -3.88
CA MET A 58 6.29 17.60 -4.89
C MET A 58 5.60 17.74 -6.26
N PHE A 59 4.28 17.88 -6.28
CA PHE A 59 3.53 18.14 -7.52
C PHE A 59 3.85 19.50 -8.14
N LEU A 60 3.91 20.55 -7.33
CA LEU A 60 4.25 21.90 -7.79
C LEU A 60 5.69 21.99 -8.28
N ASP A 61 6.64 21.32 -7.64
CA ASP A 61 8.03 21.23 -8.10
C ASP A 61 8.10 20.61 -9.50
N GLU A 62 7.30 19.57 -9.76
CA GLU A 62 7.21 18.96 -11.08
C GLU A 62 6.55 19.89 -12.11
N CYS A 63 5.55 20.67 -11.69
CA CYS A 63 4.96 21.71 -12.55
C CYS A 63 6.00 22.79 -12.92
N GLU A 64 6.83 23.22 -11.97
CA GLU A 64 7.87 24.22 -12.22
C GLU A 64 8.96 23.69 -13.17
N ARG A 65 9.42 22.45 -12.99
CA ARG A 65 10.42 21.82 -13.87
C ARG A 65 9.94 21.71 -15.32
N ASN A 66 8.67 21.37 -15.52
CA ASN A 66 8.08 21.18 -16.84
C ASN A 66 7.37 22.44 -17.38
N GLN A 67 7.43 23.56 -16.66
CA GLN A 67 6.81 24.83 -17.03
C GLN A 67 5.28 24.75 -17.25
N TYR A 68 4.62 23.87 -16.49
CA TYR A 68 3.16 23.71 -16.54
C TYR A 68 2.46 24.91 -15.91
N ASN A 69 1.46 25.46 -16.60
CA ASN A 69 0.75 26.67 -16.17
C ASN A 69 -0.74 26.42 -15.93
N SER A 70 -1.36 25.48 -16.63
CA SER A 70 -2.75 25.07 -16.44
C SER A 70 -2.84 23.83 -15.54
N ILE A 71 -3.30 24.02 -14.31
CA ILE A 71 -3.30 23.00 -13.25
C ILE A 71 -4.73 22.67 -12.83
N LEU A 72 -5.05 21.38 -12.70
CA LEU A 72 -6.28 20.91 -12.08
C LEU A 72 -5.98 20.14 -10.80
N VAL A 73 -6.69 20.47 -9.71
CA VAL A 73 -6.66 19.73 -8.45
C VAL A 73 -8.01 19.05 -8.28
N ALA A 74 -8.04 17.73 -8.43
CA ALA A 74 -9.23 16.92 -8.19
C ALA A 74 -9.46 16.74 -6.70
N GLU A 75 -10.74 16.74 -6.28
CA GLU A 75 -11.14 16.60 -4.86
C GLU A 75 -10.36 17.60 -3.96
N ALA A 76 -10.42 18.89 -4.32
CA ALA A 76 -9.63 19.98 -3.77
C ALA A 76 -9.68 20.08 -2.24
N GLU A 77 -10.76 19.62 -1.62
CA GLU A 77 -10.89 19.50 -0.17
C GLU A 77 -9.83 18.60 0.48
N LYS A 78 -9.37 17.56 -0.22
CA LYS A 78 -8.30 16.67 0.26
C LYS A 78 -6.95 17.40 0.28
N TYR A 79 -6.76 18.36 -0.62
CA TYR A 79 -5.54 19.16 -0.77
C TYR A 79 -5.60 20.52 -0.09
N ILE A 80 -6.65 20.83 0.66
CA ILE A 80 -6.88 22.17 1.24
C ILE A 80 -5.70 22.67 2.08
N ARG A 81 -5.02 21.78 2.80
CA ARG A 81 -3.78 22.10 3.53
C ARG A 81 -2.67 22.55 2.59
N GLY A 82 -2.39 21.76 1.55
CA GLY A 82 -1.38 22.07 0.55
C GLY A 82 -1.68 23.37 -0.19
N ILE A 83 -2.92 23.57 -0.64
CA ILE A 83 -3.35 24.80 -1.32
C ILE A 83 -3.14 26.02 -0.43
N TRP A 84 -3.54 25.94 0.84
CA TRP A 84 -3.42 27.05 1.79
C TRP A 84 -1.96 27.36 2.15
N GLU A 85 -1.19 26.34 2.56
CA GLU A 85 0.15 26.56 3.11
C GLU A 85 1.18 26.88 1.99
N THR A 86 1.03 26.34 0.78
CA THR A 86 1.91 26.69 -0.37
C THR A 86 1.54 28.01 -1.03
N GLN A 87 0.32 28.48 -0.83
CA GLN A 87 -0.23 29.68 -1.48
C GLN A 87 -0.09 29.67 -3.01
N CYS A 88 -0.14 28.49 -3.64
CA CYS A 88 0.05 28.33 -5.08
C CYS A 88 -0.88 29.22 -5.93
N TYR A 89 -2.09 29.47 -5.44
CA TYR A 89 -3.09 30.35 -6.06
C TYR A 89 -2.65 31.82 -6.19
N LYS A 90 -1.64 32.28 -5.43
CA LYS A 90 -1.08 33.63 -5.57
C LYS A 90 -0.09 33.76 -6.73
N LYS A 91 0.42 32.64 -7.26
CA LYS A 91 1.32 32.65 -8.43
C LYS A 91 0.47 32.87 -9.67
N THR A 92 0.52 34.08 -10.25
CA THR A 92 -0.29 34.47 -11.41
C THR A 92 0.07 33.72 -12.70
N THR A 93 1.20 33.01 -12.72
CA THR A 93 1.56 32.08 -13.81
C THR A 93 0.65 30.86 -13.86
N TYR A 94 0.08 30.45 -12.72
CA TYR A 94 -0.81 29.29 -12.66
C TYR A 94 -2.27 29.66 -12.88
N GLN A 95 -2.91 29.00 -13.84
CA GLN A 95 -4.36 28.88 -13.97
C GLN A 95 -4.79 27.60 -13.25
N ILE A 96 -5.50 27.73 -12.13
CA ILE A 96 -5.83 26.61 -11.25
C ILE A 96 -7.33 26.31 -11.34
N THR A 97 -7.69 25.08 -11.66
CA THR A 97 -9.05 24.56 -11.54
C THR A 97 -9.18 23.64 -10.34
N LEU A 98 -10.10 23.95 -9.42
CA LEU A 98 -10.39 23.15 -8.25
C LEU A 98 -11.70 22.38 -8.47
N LEU A 99 -11.65 21.05 -8.43
CA LEU A 99 -12.84 20.21 -8.47
C LEU A 99 -13.24 19.78 -7.06
N THR A 100 -14.54 19.77 -6.76
CA THR A 100 -15.09 19.20 -5.53
C THR A 100 -16.50 18.69 -5.77
N GLU A 101 -16.88 17.55 -5.21
CA GLU A 101 -18.25 17.06 -5.35
C GLU A 101 -19.21 17.73 -4.35
N SER A 102 -18.66 18.23 -3.23
CA SER A 102 -19.42 18.86 -2.18
C SER A 102 -19.90 20.25 -2.58
N TYR A 103 -21.22 20.43 -2.62
CA TYR A 103 -21.85 21.72 -2.84
C TYR A 103 -21.36 22.77 -1.82
N ILE A 104 -21.27 22.40 -0.54
CA ILE A 104 -20.88 23.31 0.52
C ILE A 104 -19.42 23.76 0.32
N LEU A 105 -18.52 22.82 0.04
CA LEU A 105 -17.11 23.15 -0.17
C LEU A 105 -16.90 23.95 -1.46
N ALA A 106 -17.67 23.68 -2.51
CA ALA A 106 -17.66 24.51 -3.71
C ALA A 106 -18.01 25.98 -3.40
N GLN A 107 -19.03 26.22 -2.56
CA GLN A 107 -19.40 27.59 -2.15
C GLN A 107 -18.31 28.25 -1.29
N VAL A 108 -17.70 27.49 -0.37
CA VAL A 108 -16.58 27.98 0.45
C VAL A 108 -15.40 28.38 -0.43
N PHE A 109 -14.98 27.50 -1.35
CA PHE A 109 -13.87 27.78 -2.27
C PHE A 109 -14.17 28.96 -3.19
N ARG A 110 -15.35 29.02 -3.80
CA ARG A 110 -15.76 30.18 -4.63
C ARG A 110 -15.72 31.49 -3.84
N THR A 111 -16.17 31.46 -2.59
CA THR A 111 -16.16 32.64 -1.73
C THR A 111 -14.73 33.08 -1.39
N TYR A 112 -13.87 32.14 -1.00
CA TYR A 112 -12.49 32.44 -0.63
C TYR A 112 -11.65 32.88 -1.83
N PHE A 113 -11.79 32.20 -2.98
CA PHE A 113 -10.98 32.43 -4.17
C PHE A 113 -11.54 33.52 -5.10
N ALA A 114 -12.68 34.15 -4.79
CA ALA A 114 -13.23 35.25 -5.59
C ALA A 114 -12.24 36.40 -5.91
N PRO A 115 -11.27 36.76 -5.05
CA PRO A 115 -10.25 37.76 -5.37
C PRO A 115 -9.15 37.28 -6.34
N TYR A 116 -9.08 35.98 -6.65
CA TYR A 116 -8.01 35.36 -7.45
C TYR A 116 -8.57 34.91 -8.81
N PRO A 117 -8.48 35.73 -9.86
CA PRO A 117 -9.11 35.44 -11.17
C PRO A 117 -8.49 34.23 -11.88
N ASN A 118 -7.29 33.81 -11.45
CA ASN A 118 -6.59 32.65 -11.95
C ASN A 118 -7.04 31.34 -11.28
N VAL A 119 -8.06 31.37 -10.42
CA VAL A 119 -8.63 30.18 -9.77
C VAL A 119 -10.09 30.00 -10.15
N SER A 120 -10.41 28.83 -10.72
CA SER A 120 -11.78 28.41 -11.02
C SER A 120 -12.20 27.27 -10.08
N VAL A 121 -13.48 27.21 -9.72
CA VAL A 121 -14.03 26.19 -8.82
C VAL A 121 -15.26 25.55 -9.44
N ILE A 122 -15.16 24.25 -9.72
CA ILE A 122 -16.19 23.48 -10.42
C ILE A 122 -16.70 22.37 -9.50
N GLN A 123 -18.03 22.31 -9.35
CA GLN A 123 -18.66 21.30 -8.51
C GLN A 123 -19.02 20.06 -9.34
N VAL A 124 -18.17 19.03 -9.30
CA VAL A 124 -18.30 17.77 -10.04
C VAL A 124 -17.62 16.64 -9.27
N THR A 125 -17.99 15.40 -9.58
CA THR A 125 -17.33 14.21 -9.04
C THR A 125 -16.49 13.52 -10.11
N ILE A 126 -15.28 13.09 -9.75
CA ILE A 126 -14.36 12.38 -10.67
C ILE A 126 -14.78 10.93 -10.94
N TYR A 127 -15.82 10.43 -10.24
CA TYR A 127 -16.38 9.10 -10.44
C TYR A 127 -17.47 9.04 -11.51
N GLN A 128 -17.74 10.17 -12.19
CA GLN A 128 -18.66 10.29 -13.31
C GLN A 128 -17.97 11.02 -14.47
N PRO A 129 -18.47 10.87 -15.72
CA PRO A 129 -17.97 11.63 -16.86
C PRO A 129 -17.95 13.13 -16.57
N LEU A 130 -16.78 13.75 -16.74
CA LEU A 130 -16.57 15.15 -16.38
C LEU A 130 -17.04 16.07 -17.52
N PRO A 131 -17.93 17.05 -17.25
CA PRO A 131 -18.42 18.00 -18.25
C PRO A 131 -17.41 19.14 -18.47
N LEU A 132 -16.14 18.81 -18.72
CA LEU A 132 -15.04 19.75 -18.90
C LEU A 132 -14.52 19.65 -20.34
N GLU A 133 -14.47 20.79 -21.03
CA GLU A 133 -13.88 20.89 -22.37
C GLU A 133 -12.40 21.30 -22.31
N ASP A 134 -12.02 22.02 -21.25
CA ASP A 134 -10.65 22.50 -21.03
C ASP A 134 -9.67 21.34 -20.83
N LYS A 135 -8.44 21.56 -21.30
CA LYS A 135 -7.31 20.66 -21.10
C LYS A 135 -6.27 21.29 -20.17
N TYR A 136 -5.59 20.47 -19.40
CA TYR A 136 -4.65 20.89 -18.36
C TYR A 136 -3.25 20.33 -18.62
N ASP A 137 -2.25 21.13 -18.28
CA ASP A 137 -0.85 20.71 -18.30
C ASP A 137 -0.56 19.71 -17.19
N ALA A 138 -1.19 19.91 -16.02
CA ALA A 138 -0.99 19.04 -14.87
C ALA A 138 -2.29 18.79 -14.10
N VAL A 139 -2.54 17.54 -13.77
CA VAL A 139 -3.69 17.12 -12.95
C VAL A 139 -3.18 16.41 -11.69
N LEU A 140 -3.67 16.81 -10.53
CA LEU A 140 -3.35 16.19 -9.24
C LEU A 140 -4.60 15.51 -8.66
N ALA A 141 -4.48 14.24 -8.25
CA ALA A 141 -5.61 13.49 -7.71
C ALA A 141 -5.23 12.45 -6.64
N ILE A 142 -6.14 12.23 -5.68
CA ILE A 142 -6.09 11.14 -4.70
C ILE A 142 -7.49 10.54 -4.53
N PRO A 143 -7.90 9.64 -5.44
CA PRO A 143 -9.24 9.06 -5.44
C PRO A 143 -9.59 8.37 -4.11
N HIS A 144 -10.88 8.17 -3.85
CA HIS A 144 -11.34 7.30 -2.78
C HIS A 144 -10.78 5.89 -2.98
N PHE A 145 -10.51 5.20 -1.87
CA PHE A 145 -9.89 3.89 -1.91
C PHE A 145 -10.90 2.76 -1.69
N GLY A 146 -10.99 1.82 -2.62
CA GLY A 146 -11.73 0.57 -2.41
C GLY A 146 -13.24 0.66 -2.54
N MET A 147 -13.77 1.79 -3.03
CA MET A 147 -15.18 1.89 -3.39
C MET A 147 -15.41 1.24 -4.74
N LYS A 148 -16.53 0.53 -4.89
CA LYS A 148 -17.00 0.03 -6.18
C LYS A 148 -18.02 1.02 -6.73
N ILE A 149 -17.82 1.44 -7.97
CA ILE A 149 -18.74 2.35 -8.67
C ILE A 149 -19.70 1.53 -9.54
N ASP A 150 -20.99 1.84 -9.48
CA ASP A 150 -22.06 1.21 -10.27
C ASP A 150 -22.28 1.97 -11.60
N GLU A 151 -22.09 1.25 -12.73
CA GLU A 151 -22.38 1.54 -14.18
C GLU A 151 -21.72 2.79 -14.83
N GLN A 152 -21.49 2.95 -16.16
CA GLN A 152 -21.81 2.25 -17.43
C GLN A 152 -20.51 2.07 -18.27
N GLU A 153 -20.43 0.96 -19.02
CA GLU A 153 -19.50 0.64 -20.14
C GLU A 153 -18.22 1.50 -20.32
N SER A 154 -17.04 1.03 -19.87
CA SER A 154 -15.72 1.24 -20.53
C SER A 154 -14.49 1.00 -19.65
N THR A 155 -14.61 0.88 -18.33
CA THR A 155 -13.43 0.69 -17.46
C THR A 155 -13.13 -0.79 -17.18
N THR A 156 -11.86 -1.17 -17.28
CA THR A 156 -11.38 -2.54 -16.99
C THR A 156 -11.59 -2.93 -15.53
N ILE A 157 -11.53 -1.96 -14.61
CA ILE A 157 -11.81 -2.14 -13.18
C ILE A 157 -12.86 -1.14 -12.70
N ARG A 158 -13.69 -1.59 -11.77
CA ARG A 158 -14.80 -0.82 -11.18
C ARG A 158 -14.44 -0.10 -9.88
N ASP A 159 -13.18 -0.20 -9.48
CA ASP A 159 -12.62 0.49 -8.33
C ASP A 159 -12.62 1.99 -8.58
N SER A 160 -13.00 2.78 -7.57
CA SER A 160 -13.02 4.24 -7.61
C SER A 160 -11.70 4.83 -8.13
N GLU A 161 -10.58 4.21 -7.79
CA GLU A 161 -9.25 4.58 -8.29
C GLU A 161 -9.14 4.47 -9.82
N GLY A 162 -9.57 3.35 -10.40
CA GLY A 162 -9.52 3.12 -11.85
C GLY A 162 -10.49 4.00 -12.61
N VAL A 163 -11.69 4.21 -12.06
CA VAL A 163 -12.72 5.10 -12.63
C VAL A 163 -12.25 6.55 -12.63
N ALA A 164 -11.68 7.03 -11.53
CA ALA A 164 -11.13 8.39 -11.45
C ALA A 164 -10.02 8.63 -12.48
N VAL A 165 -9.05 7.70 -12.59
CA VAL A 165 -7.99 7.80 -13.60
C VAL A 165 -8.58 7.83 -15.02
N HIS A 166 -9.58 6.98 -15.30
CA HIS A 166 -10.24 6.97 -16.61
C HIS A 166 -10.89 8.30 -16.97
N HIS A 167 -11.56 8.98 -16.04
CA HIS A 167 -12.20 10.27 -16.32
C HIS A 167 -11.23 11.46 -16.33
N LEU A 168 -10.10 11.37 -15.62
CA LEU A 168 -9.13 12.46 -15.53
C LEU A 168 -8.14 12.46 -16.70
N LEU A 169 -7.75 11.30 -17.23
CA LEU A 169 -6.78 11.19 -18.32
C LEU A 169 -7.16 12.00 -19.57
N PRO A 170 -8.42 11.99 -20.05
CA PRO A 170 -8.82 12.79 -21.20
C PRO A 170 -8.63 14.29 -20.99
N LEU A 171 -8.48 14.78 -19.76
CA LEU A 171 -8.30 16.21 -19.49
C LEU A 171 -6.87 16.70 -19.70
N LEU A 172 -5.91 15.82 -20.00
CA LEU A 172 -4.53 16.22 -20.24
C LEU A 172 -4.33 16.89 -21.61
N GLN A 173 -3.49 17.92 -21.64
CA GLN A 173 -2.93 18.48 -22.88
C GLN A 173 -1.86 17.56 -23.48
N ASP A 174 -1.43 17.88 -24.71
CA ASP A 174 -0.19 17.34 -25.26
C ASP A 174 0.97 17.69 -24.32
N ASN A 175 1.79 16.70 -23.95
CA ASN A 175 2.80 16.78 -22.88
C ASN A 175 2.27 16.97 -21.46
N GLY A 176 0.95 16.87 -21.23
CA GLY A 176 0.40 16.98 -19.88
C GLY A 176 0.73 15.77 -19.00
N MET A 177 0.64 15.98 -17.69
CA MET A 177 0.89 14.99 -16.65
C MET A 177 -0.31 14.81 -15.71
N LEU A 178 -0.75 13.57 -15.48
CA LEU A 178 -1.59 13.20 -14.35
C LEU A 178 -0.73 12.61 -13.23
N SER A 179 -0.71 13.28 -12.08
CA SER A 179 -0.09 12.81 -10.85
C SER A 179 -1.16 12.29 -9.91
N VAL A 180 -1.24 10.96 -9.77
CA VAL A 180 -2.30 10.29 -9.00
C VAL A 180 -1.73 9.47 -7.84
N THR A 181 -2.27 9.64 -6.64
CA THR A 181 -1.92 8.82 -5.48
C THR A 181 -2.78 7.56 -5.44
N LEU A 182 -2.17 6.38 -5.54
CA LEU A 182 -2.85 5.07 -5.62
C LEU A 182 -2.40 4.12 -4.50
N PRO A 183 -3.30 3.25 -3.98
CA PRO A 183 -2.93 2.24 -3.01
C PRO A 183 -2.17 1.08 -3.66
N ALA A 184 -1.32 0.42 -2.89
CA ALA A 184 -0.43 -0.65 -3.34
C ALA A 184 -1.08 -1.74 -4.20
N ARG A 185 -2.34 -2.09 -3.91
CA ARG A 185 -3.06 -3.12 -4.69
C ARG A 185 -3.14 -2.81 -6.19
N MET A 186 -3.21 -1.53 -6.56
CA MET A 186 -3.25 -1.10 -7.96
C MET A 186 -1.95 -1.43 -8.69
N MET A 187 -0.83 -1.48 -7.97
CA MET A 187 0.49 -1.73 -8.53
C MET A 187 0.71 -3.21 -8.86
N PHE A 188 0.10 -4.15 -8.13
CA PHE A 188 0.49 -5.57 -8.24
C PHE A 188 -0.62 -6.60 -8.21
N GLN A 189 -1.85 -6.22 -7.87
CA GLN A 189 -2.94 -7.20 -7.83
C GLN A 189 -3.10 -7.85 -9.22
N ALA A 190 -3.31 -9.16 -9.24
CA ALA A 190 -3.50 -9.95 -10.46
C ALA A 190 -4.96 -9.86 -10.97
N GLY A 191 -5.27 -10.57 -12.05
CA GLY A 191 -6.57 -10.53 -12.71
C GLY A 191 -6.78 -9.23 -13.47
N ASP A 192 -7.98 -8.66 -13.42
CA ASP A 192 -8.40 -7.44 -14.15
C ASP A 192 -7.45 -6.25 -13.95
N TYR A 193 -6.76 -6.17 -12.81
CA TYR A 193 -5.77 -5.11 -12.53
C TYR A 193 -4.52 -5.22 -13.41
N THR A 194 -4.17 -6.41 -13.88
CA THR A 194 -3.05 -6.65 -14.81
C THR A 194 -3.37 -6.03 -16.17
N ASP A 195 -4.58 -6.31 -16.68
CA ASP A 195 -5.06 -5.74 -17.93
C ASP A 195 -5.25 -4.23 -17.81
N TRP A 196 -5.76 -3.76 -16.67
CA TRP A 196 -5.87 -2.33 -16.39
C TRP A 196 -4.52 -1.61 -16.44
N ARG A 197 -3.47 -2.14 -15.78
CA ARG A 197 -2.12 -1.54 -15.83
C ARG A 197 -1.58 -1.50 -17.26
N LYS A 198 -1.75 -2.58 -18.02
CA LYS A 198 -1.30 -2.67 -19.41
C LYS A 198 -2.00 -1.65 -20.30
N LEU A 199 -3.33 -1.59 -20.23
CA LEU A 199 -4.15 -0.64 -21.00
C LEU A 199 -3.88 0.81 -20.58
N LEU A 200 -3.72 1.04 -19.29
CA LEU A 200 -3.37 2.34 -18.74
C LEU A 200 -2.02 2.84 -19.29
N HIS A 201 -0.96 2.02 -19.24
CA HIS A 201 0.35 2.41 -19.74
C HIS A 201 0.35 2.64 -21.27
N GLN A 202 -0.48 1.91 -22.00
CA GLN A 202 -0.66 2.12 -23.44
C GLN A 202 -1.39 3.44 -23.76
N ALA A 203 -2.41 3.79 -22.97
CA ALA A 203 -3.20 5.00 -23.17
C ALA A 203 -2.50 6.26 -22.64
N ALA A 204 -1.80 6.14 -21.51
CA ALA A 204 -1.10 7.21 -20.83
C ALA A 204 0.19 6.63 -20.21
N PRO A 205 1.33 6.71 -20.93
CA PRO A 205 2.59 6.14 -20.48
C PRO A 205 2.99 6.60 -19.08
N VAL A 206 3.41 5.65 -18.26
CA VAL A 206 3.95 5.90 -16.93
C VAL A 206 5.29 6.61 -17.08
N GLN A 207 5.39 7.82 -16.54
CA GLN A 207 6.62 8.61 -16.50
C GLN A 207 7.44 8.28 -15.25
N ALA A 208 6.75 8.13 -14.11
CA ALA A 208 7.37 7.82 -12.84
C ALA A 208 6.42 7.08 -11.89
N ILE A 209 6.99 6.27 -11.01
CA ILE A 209 6.30 5.68 -9.86
C ILE A 209 7.15 5.97 -8.62
N ALA A 210 6.54 6.61 -7.63
CA ALA A 210 7.17 6.91 -6.35
C ALA A 210 6.45 6.21 -5.20
N LEU A 211 7.17 5.38 -4.43
CA LEU A 211 6.67 4.80 -3.18
C LEU A 211 6.73 5.89 -2.11
N LEU A 212 5.58 6.22 -1.53
CA LEU A 212 5.46 7.23 -0.50
C LEU A 212 5.79 6.67 0.88
N PRO A 213 6.27 7.52 1.82
CA PRO A 213 6.59 7.08 3.16
C PRO A 213 5.43 6.42 3.87
N ASP A 214 5.81 5.39 4.59
CA ASP A 214 4.94 4.59 5.42
C ASP A 214 4.19 5.44 6.47
N GLY A 215 2.86 5.45 6.39
CA GLY A 215 2.00 6.18 7.32
C GLY A 215 1.84 7.68 7.03
N LEU A 216 2.31 8.17 5.88
CA LEU A 216 2.14 9.56 5.45
C LEU A 216 0.68 10.04 5.51
N LEU A 217 -0.28 9.16 5.21
CA LEU A 217 -1.72 9.44 5.22
C LEU A 217 -2.43 8.97 6.51
N ARG A 218 -1.70 8.76 7.63
CA ARG A 218 -2.35 8.49 8.92
C ARG A 218 -3.08 9.75 9.42
N PRO A 219 -4.21 9.60 10.12
CA PRO A 219 -4.84 8.35 10.56
C PRO A 219 -5.76 7.70 9.51
N TYR A 220 -5.87 8.25 8.30
CA TYR A 220 -6.85 7.82 7.29
C TYR A 220 -6.57 6.44 6.72
N THR A 221 -5.30 6.13 6.41
CA THR A 221 -4.90 4.82 5.91
C THR A 221 -3.51 4.40 6.39
N SER A 222 -3.33 3.10 6.55
CA SER A 222 -2.04 2.43 6.83
C SER A 222 -1.54 1.59 5.66
N VAL A 223 -2.26 1.61 4.53
CA VAL A 223 -1.87 0.95 3.29
C VAL A 223 -0.72 1.74 2.66
N ARG A 224 0.25 1.04 2.05
CA ARG A 224 1.30 1.69 1.27
C ARG A 224 0.70 2.42 0.08
N MET A 225 1.20 3.62 -0.18
CA MET A 225 0.69 4.51 -1.20
C MET A 225 1.79 4.83 -2.20
N TYR A 226 1.41 4.96 -3.47
CA TYR A 226 2.32 5.31 -4.54
C TYR A 226 1.82 6.58 -5.20
N GLN A 227 2.73 7.49 -5.51
CA GLN A 227 2.44 8.55 -6.47
C GLN A 227 2.81 8.04 -7.86
N VAL A 228 1.84 7.92 -8.74
CA VAL A 228 2.05 7.50 -10.13
C VAL A 228 1.89 8.73 -11.02
N MET A 229 2.90 9.00 -11.83
CA MET A 229 2.90 10.06 -12.83
C MET A 229 2.67 9.44 -14.20
N LEU A 230 1.55 9.81 -14.82
CA LEU A 230 1.13 9.37 -16.15
C LEU A 230 1.26 10.56 -17.10
N GLY A 231 1.83 10.33 -18.28
CA GLY A 231 2.00 11.35 -19.31
C GLY A 231 1.25 11.00 -20.58
N THR A 232 1.32 11.89 -21.56
CA THR A 232 0.74 11.68 -22.91
C THR A 232 1.76 11.20 -23.95
N ARG A 233 3.04 11.11 -23.58
CA ARG A 233 4.13 10.63 -24.45
C ARG A 233 4.97 9.59 -23.72
N MET A 234 5.59 8.67 -24.46
CA MET A 234 6.54 7.73 -23.87
C MET A 234 7.77 8.50 -23.34
N PRO A 235 8.20 8.24 -22.10
CA PRO A 235 9.41 8.85 -21.56
C PRO A 235 10.66 8.26 -22.22
N GLU A 236 11.81 8.94 -22.08
CA GLU A 236 13.11 8.35 -22.38
C GLU A 236 13.41 7.20 -21.40
N GLU A 237 13.13 7.42 -20.12
CA GLU A 237 13.30 6.45 -19.03
C GLU A 237 12.13 6.58 -18.05
N VAL A 238 11.64 5.45 -17.54
CA VAL A 238 10.64 5.43 -16.46
C VAL A 238 11.35 5.52 -15.12
N LYS A 239 11.04 6.58 -14.35
CA LYS A 239 11.68 6.82 -13.05
C LYS A 239 11.01 6.04 -11.93
N LEU A 240 11.79 5.31 -11.16
CA LEU A 240 11.33 4.60 -9.97
C LEU A 240 11.94 5.25 -8.74
N VAL A 241 11.12 5.65 -7.77
CA VAL A 241 11.57 6.45 -6.63
C VAL A 241 11.05 5.87 -5.32
N HIS A 242 11.92 5.68 -4.33
CA HIS A 242 11.52 5.44 -2.96
C HIS A 242 11.70 6.72 -2.15
N ILE A 243 10.61 7.22 -1.58
CA ILE A 243 10.58 8.48 -0.83
C ILE A 243 10.48 8.18 0.67
N GLN A 244 11.31 8.85 1.46
CA GLN A 244 11.22 8.85 2.93
C GLN A 244 10.83 10.22 3.49
N ALA A 245 10.21 10.19 4.67
CA ALA A 245 9.88 11.40 5.41
C ALA A 245 11.05 11.79 6.33
N LYS A 246 11.56 13.02 6.20
CA LYS A 246 12.55 13.61 7.09
C LYS A 246 11.96 14.84 7.75
N GLY A 247 11.32 14.63 8.91
CA GLY A 247 10.50 15.68 9.54
C GLY A 247 9.22 15.91 8.72
N THR A 248 9.02 17.13 8.24
CA THR A 248 7.88 17.49 7.38
C THR A 248 8.18 17.39 5.88
N GLU A 249 9.44 17.14 5.52
CA GLU A 249 9.88 17.08 4.13
C GLU A 249 9.89 15.63 3.60
N LEU A 250 9.69 15.50 2.30
CA LEU A 250 9.84 14.27 1.56
C LEU A 250 11.17 14.30 0.82
N VAL A 251 12.00 13.29 1.03
CA VAL A 251 13.31 13.16 0.40
C VAL A 251 13.38 11.85 -0.36
N ILE A 252 14.09 11.86 -1.49
CA ILE A 252 14.39 10.64 -2.25
C ILE A 252 15.40 9.85 -1.43
N GLU A 253 15.02 8.64 -1.00
CA GLU A 253 15.95 7.68 -0.40
C GLU A 253 16.69 6.89 -1.48
N GLN A 254 15.96 6.45 -2.49
CA GLN A 254 16.49 5.64 -3.57
C GLN A 254 15.81 5.97 -4.88
N GLU A 255 16.57 5.94 -5.98
CA GLU A 255 16.03 6.10 -7.32
C GLU A 255 16.68 5.10 -8.29
N ALA A 256 15.93 4.73 -9.32
CA ALA A 256 16.41 3.97 -10.46
C ALA A 256 15.64 4.38 -11.71
N GLU A 257 16.21 4.05 -12.87
CA GLU A 257 15.63 4.31 -14.18
C GLU A 257 15.45 2.97 -14.92
N LEU A 258 14.35 2.85 -15.66
CA LEU A 258 14.05 1.69 -16.49
C LEU A 258 13.66 2.12 -17.90
N SER A 259 14.25 1.46 -18.89
CA SER A 259 13.86 1.70 -20.28
C SER A 259 12.36 1.41 -20.49
N PRO A 260 11.69 2.14 -21.39
CA PRO A 260 10.27 1.94 -21.68
C PRO A 260 9.93 0.50 -22.07
N ASP A 261 10.81 -0.17 -22.82
CA ASP A 261 10.63 -1.57 -23.22
C ASP A 261 10.69 -2.52 -22.02
N HIS A 262 11.65 -2.32 -21.12
CA HIS A 262 11.75 -3.11 -19.90
C HIS A 262 10.55 -2.89 -18.98
N PHE A 263 10.09 -1.64 -18.83
CA PHE A 263 8.94 -1.32 -18.01
C PHE A 263 7.64 -1.93 -18.58
N THR A 264 7.47 -1.87 -19.91
CA THR A 264 6.30 -2.44 -20.61
C THR A 264 6.21 -3.97 -20.44
N ALA A 265 7.34 -4.65 -20.29
CA ALA A 265 7.40 -6.09 -20.06
C ALA A 265 6.95 -6.50 -18.64
N LEU A 266 6.84 -5.56 -17.70
CA LEU A 266 6.44 -5.85 -16.32
C LEU A 266 4.95 -6.15 -16.21
N THR A 267 4.61 -7.21 -15.48
CA THR A 267 3.21 -7.56 -15.14
C THR A 267 2.69 -6.85 -13.88
N ASP A 268 3.61 -6.33 -13.06
CA ASP A 268 3.34 -5.55 -11.87
C ASP A 268 4.35 -4.41 -11.69
N TRP A 269 3.94 -3.37 -10.98
CA TRP A 269 4.70 -2.14 -10.75
C TRP A 269 5.23 -2.06 -9.31
N ARG A 270 5.68 -3.18 -8.74
CA ARG A 270 6.31 -3.19 -7.40
C ARG A 270 7.74 -2.68 -7.49
N ILE A 271 7.87 -1.37 -7.40
CA ILE A 271 9.14 -0.70 -7.57
C ILE A 271 10.14 -1.02 -6.46
N GLU A 272 9.70 -1.46 -5.28
CA GLU A 272 10.60 -1.87 -4.20
C GLU A 272 11.44 -3.08 -4.60
N LEU A 273 10.86 -4.01 -5.36
CA LEU A 273 11.59 -5.15 -5.91
C LEU A 273 12.56 -4.76 -7.02
N LEU A 274 12.35 -3.59 -7.63
CA LEU A 274 13.21 -3.03 -8.67
C LEU A 274 14.31 -2.15 -8.06
N LEU A 275 14.04 -1.54 -6.91
CA LEU A 275 14.96 -0.69 -6.18
C LEU A 275 15.85 -1.47 -5.20
N ASP A 276 15.41 -2.59 -4.61
CA ASP A 276 16.18 -3.33 -3.60
C ASP A 276 17.63 -3.62 -4.03
N ASN A 277 18.61 -3.26 -3.19
CA ASN A 277 20.05 -3.47 -3.37
C ASN A 277 20.44 -4.95 -3.58
N ASN A 278 19.56 -5.90 -3.27
CA ASN A 278 19.70 -7.30 -3.68
C ASN A 278 19.29 -7.54 -5.15
N GLN A 279 19.38 -6.51 -6.01
CA GLN A 279 19.05 -6.57 -7.44
C GLN A 279 19.65 -7.82 -8.07
N ASP A 280 20.89 -8.19 -7.77
CA ASP A 280 21.54 -9.36 -8.36
C ASP A 280 20.77 -10.67 -8.09
N ALA A 281 20.29 -10.89 -6.86
CA ALA A 281 19.59 -12.12 -6.50
C ALA A 281 18.15 -12.16 -7.07
N LEU A 282 17.43 -11.03 -7.01
CA LEU A 282 16.08 -10.91 -7.58
C LEU A 282 16.11 -10.97 -9.12
N ARG A 283 17.09 -10.29 -9.74
CA ARG A 283 17.32 -10.32 -11.18
C ARG A 283 17.73 -11.71 -11.63
N ALA A 284 18.68 -12.35 -10.95
CA ALA A 284 19.05 -13.73 -11.24
C ALA A 284 17.86 -14.69 -11.11
N PHE A 285 17.00 -14.50 -10.11
CA PHE A 285 15.75 -15.27 -10.01
C PHE A 285 14.82 -15.04 -11.21
N ARG A 286 14.59 -13.78 -11.60
CA ARG A 286 13.73 -13.42 -12.74
C ARG A 286 14.27 -13.98 -14.07
N GLU A 287 15.55 -13.79 -14.33
CA GLU A 287 16.24 -14.22 -15.55
C GLU A 287 16.54 -15.72 -15.59
N ALA A 288 16.48 -16.42 -14.45
CA ALA A 288 16.71 -17.85 -14.39
C ALA A 288 15.75 -18.60 -15.32
N GLN A 289 16.31 -19.49 -16.13
CA GLN A 289 15.60 -20.40 -17.04
C GLN A 289 14.76 -21.47 -16.30
N VAL A 290 14.78 -21.45 -14.97
CA VAL A 290 14.00 -22.37 -14.15
C VAL A 290 12.53 -21.93 -14.23
N PRO A 291 11.60 -22.85 -14.53
CA PRO A 291 10.18 -22.57 -14.48
C PRO A 291 9.79 -22.02 -13.10
N LYS A 292 8.88 -21.06 -13.07
CA LYS A 292 8.32 -20.49 -11.84
C LYS A 292 6.86 -20.89 -11.73
N VAL A 293 6.40 -21.11 -10.52
CA VAL A 293 5.01 -21.47 -10.24
C VAL A 293 4.49 -20.66 -9.06
N LYS A 294 3.26 -20.16 -9.13
CA LYS A 294 2.64 -19.46 -8.01
C LYS A 294 2.28 -20.43 -6.90
N LEU A 295 2.41 -19.99 -5.64
CA LEU A 295 2.00 -20.79 -4.49
C LEU A 295 0.53 -21.23 -4.57
N SER A 296 -0.37 -20.38 -5.07
CA SER A 296 -1.80 -20.71 -5.24
C SER A 296 -2.07 -21.87 -6.21
N GLU A 297 -1.16 -22.13 -7.15
CA GLU A 297 -1.28 -23.24 -8.11
C GLU A 297 -0.88 -24.58 -7.48
N VAL A 298 0.11 -24.56 -6.58
CA VAL A 298 0.72 -25.75 -5.97
C VAL A 298 0.37 -25.96 -4.50
N ALA A 299 -0.43 -25.09 -3.88
CA ALA A 299 -0.81 -25.19 -2.48
C ALA A 299 -2.26 -24.80 -2.23
N GLU A 300 -2.86 -25.40 -1.19
CA GLU A 300 -4.03 -24.83 -0.52
C GLU A 300 -3.53 -23.86 0.56
N ILE A 301 -4.03 -22.62 0.55
CA ILE A 301 -3.56 -21.55 1.43
C ILE A 301 -4.74 -21.00 2.21
N PHE A 302 -4.64 -21.08 3.54
CA PHE A 302 -5.71 -20.62 4.42
C PHE A 302 -5.16 -19.96 5.68
N ARG A 303 -5.99 -19.14 6.29
CA ARG A 303 -5.67 -18.41 7.52
C ARG A 303 -6.24 -19.15 8.73
N GLY A 304 -5.52 -19.15 9.84
CA GLY A 304 -5.96 -19.76 11.10
C GLY A 304 -7.19 -19.09 11.76
N LYS A 305 -7.69 -19.70 12.83
CA LYS A 305 -8.88 -19.25 13.59
C LYS A 305 -8.53 -18.08 14.50
N SER A 306 -9.41 -17.09 14.60
CA SER A 306 -9.28 -16.05 15.62
C SER A 306 -9.57 -16.65 16.99
N ILE A 307 -8.56 -16.65 17.86
CA ILE A 307 -8.63 -17.15 19.24
C ILE A 307 -8.39 -15.97 20.18
N MET A 308 -9.34 -15.68 21.06
CA MET A 308 -9.21 -14.66 22.10
C MET A 308 -8.66 -15.29 23.39
N LYS A 309 -8.12 -14.46 24.29
CA LYS A 309 -7.61 -14.93 25.60
C LYS A 309 -8.64 -15.73 26.40
N ASN A 310 -9.92 -15.37 26.29
CA ASN A 310 -11.01 -16.04 27.01
C ASN A 310 -11.37 -17.42 26.40
N ASP A 311 -10.92 -17.71 25.18
CA ASP A 311 -11.14 -18.97 24.50
C ASP A 311 -10.11 -20.03 24.93
N LEU A 312 -8.96 -19.61 25.47
CA LEU A 312 -7.89 -20.48 25.93
C LEU A 312 -8.33 -21.21 27.20
N LYS A 313 -8.58 -22.52 27.06
CA LYS A 313 -9.05 -23.41 28.13
C LYS A 313 -8.41 -24.79 27.97
N PRO A 314 -8.16 -25.52 29.07
CA PRO A 314 -7.74 -26.92 28.99
C PRO A 314 -8.71 -27.71 28.13
N GLY A 315 -8.24 -28.27 27.03
CA GLY A 315 -9.07 -28.95 26.04
C GLY A 315 -8.25 -29.87 25.14
N LYS A 316 -8.92 -30.54 24.19
CA LYS A 316 -8.29 -31.56 23.33
C LYS A 316 -7.59 -30.98 22.10
N ILE A 317 -7.90 -29.75 21.73
CA ILE A 317 -7.37 -29.09 20.54
C ILE A 317 -6.24 -28.16 20.95
N LYS A 318 -5.07 -28.31 20.33
CA LYS A 318 -3.93 -27.42 20.53
C LYS A 318 -3.96 -26.26 19.52
N VAL A 319 -3.42 -25.11 19.91
CA VAL A 319 -3.36 -23.91 19.08
C VAL A 319 -1.91 -23.54 18.83
N LEU A 320 -1.54 -23.40 17.56
CA LEU A 320 -0.24 -22.88 17.15
C LEU A 320 -0.28 -21.34 17.12
N ASN A 321 0.55 -20.73 17.96
CA ASN A 321 0.76 -19.28 18.04
C ASN A 321 2.14 -18.87 17.49
N ILE A 322 2.33 -17.57 17.23
CA ILE A 322 3.61 -17.00 16.76
C ILE A 322 4.76 -17.30 17.73
N SER A 323 4.47 -17.33 19.03
CA SER A 323 5.43 -17.63 20.09
C SER A 323 5.92 -19.08 20.06
N ASN A 324 5.20 -19.98 19.39
CA ASN A 324 5.59 -21.39 19.29
C ASN A 324 6.48 -21.68 18.07
N ILE A 325 6.85 -20.66 17.30
CA ILE A 325 7.77 -20.79 16.17
C ILE A 325 9.07 -20.11 16.58
N GLU A 326 10.15 -20.88 16.68
CA GLU A 326 11.48 -20.41 17.10
C GLU A 326 12.54 -21.04 16.20
N ASP A 327 13.51 -20.25 15.76
CA ASP A 327 14.63 -20.69 14.89
C ASP A 327 14.23 -21.51 13.65
N GLY A 328 13.07 -21.16 13.09
CA GLY A 328 12.49 -21.80 11.90
C GLY A 328 11.84 -23.16 12.17
N GLU A 329 11.62 -23.51 13.44
CA GLU A 329 11.00 -24.77 13.86
C GLU A 329 9.75 -24.51 14.71
N VAL A 330 8.81 -25.45 14.67
CA VAL A 330 7.65 -25.43 15.58
C VAL A 330 8.04 -26.09 16.90
N MET A 331 7.68 -25.48 18.02
CA MET A 331 7.86 -26.00 19.37
C MET A 331 6.58 -26.70 19.86
N PRO A 332 6.39 -28.01 19.63
CA PRO A 332 5.13 -28.71 19.91
C PRO A 332 4.82 -28.89 21.41
N GLY A 333 5.82 -28.72 22.28
CA GLY A 333 5.68 -28.92 23.73
C GLY A 333 4.97 -27.77 24.47
N GLN A 334 4.82 -26.59 23.86
CA GLN A 334 4.33 -25.37 24.53
C GLN A 334 3.07 -24.80 23.87
N LEU A 335 2.20 -25.65 23.33
CA LEU A 335 0.98 -25.21 22.66
C LEU A 335 -0.14 -24.97 23.69
N ASP A 336 -0.78 -23.81 23.58
CA ASP A 336 -2.03 -23.55 24.29
C ASP A 336 -3.14 -24.49 23.79
N THR A 337 -4.18 -24.67 24.60
CA THR A 337 -5.34 -25.50 24.23
C THR A 337 -6.63 -24.72 24.23
N ILE A 338 -7.62 -25.23 23.50
CA ILE A 338 -9.00 -24.76 23.53
C ILE A 338 -9.95 -25.95 23.69
N ASP A 339 -11.11 -25.69 24.29
CA ASP A 339 -12.22 -26.62 24.39
C ASP A 339 -13.31 -26.21 23.39
N GLU A 340 -13.30 -26.84 22.23
CA GLU A 340 -14.17 -26.54 21.08
C GLU A 340 -14.56 -27.83 20.35
N GLU A 341 -15.67 -27.79 19.62
CA GLU A 341 -16.05 -28.91 18.78
C GLU A 341 -15.12 -29.05 17.56
N GLU A 342 -14.55 -30.24 17.35
CA GLU A 342 -13.64 -30.53 16.22
C GLU A 342 -14.22 -30.10 14.86
N ARG A 343 -15.54 -30.28 14.67
CA ARG A 343 -16.23 -29.89 13.43
C ARG A 343 -16.12 -28.39 13.14
N LYS A 344 -16.10 -27.54 14.17
CA LYS A 344 -16.01 -26.08 14.03
C LYS A 344 -14.59 -25.60 13.71
N VAL A 345 -13.59 -26.43 14.01
CA VAL A 345 -12.18 -26.08 13.85
C VAL A 345 -11.47 -26.83 12.71
N LYS A 346 -12.10 -27.86 12.14
CA LYS A 346 -11.58 -28.73 11.08
C LYS A 346 -10.91 -27.98 9.92
N ARG A 347 -11.51 -26.87 9.47
CA ARG A 347 -10.98 -26.05 8.36
C ARG A 347 -9.66 -25.33 8.67
N TYR A 348 -9.25 -25.29 9.94
CA TYR A 348 -8.03 -24.64 10.42
C TYR A 348 -7.00 -25.64 10.91
N GLU A 349 -7.29 -26.94 10.76
CA GLU A 349 -6.42 -28.03 11.16
C GLU A 349 -5.12 -28.00 10.35
N ILE A 350 -4.01 -28.01 11.07
CA ILE A 350 -2.66 -28.13 10.52
C ILE A 350 -2.27 -29.61 10.57
N VAL A 351 -1.69 -30.12 9.49
CA VAL A 351 -1.21 -31.50 9.41
C VAL A 351 0.31 -31.54 9.23
N PRO A 352 0.97 -32.65 9.61
CA PRO A 352 2.41 -32.79 9.41
C PRO A 352 2.82 -32.54 7.96
N GLY A 353 3.86 -31.74 7.78
CA GLY A 353 4.32 -31.30 6.47
C GLY A 353 3.70 -30.00 5.97
N ASP A 354 2.66 -29.45 6.61
CA ASP A 354 2.19 -28.10 6.27
C ASP A 354 3.28 -27.06 6.55
N LEU A 355 3.48 -26.11 5.63
CA LEU A 355 4.34 -24.96 5.86
C LEU A 355 3.51 -23.87 6.55
N VAL A 356 3.95 -23.38 7.71
CA VAL A 356 3.30 -22.30 8.44
C VAL A 356 4.11 -21.02 8.34
N MET A 357 3.42 -19.90 8.15
CA MET A 357 4.01 -18.57 8.05
C MET A 357 3.26 -17.58 8.94
N THR A 358 3.98 -16.74 9.67
CA THR A 358 3.36 -15.61 10.37
C THR A 358 2.84 -14.59 9.36
N CYS A 359 1.55 -14.26 9.43
CA CYS A 359 0.93 -13.27 8.56
C CYS A 359 0.69 -11.92 9.26
N ARG A 360 0.83 -11.89 10.59
CA ARG A 360 0.76 -10.70 11.43
C ARG A 360 1.87 -10.69 12.46
N GLY A 361 2.46 -9.52 12.71
CA GLY A 361 3.54 -9.33 13.68
C GLY A 361 4.64 -8.41 13.15
N THR A 362 5.77 -8.39 13.86
CA THR A 362 6.97 -7.61 13.49
C THR A 362 8.02 -8.44 12.76
N VAL A 363 7.93 -9.77 12.82
CA VAL A 363 8.94 -10.70 12.27
C VAL A 363 8.22 -11.77 11.45
N THR A 364 8.71 -12.00 10.22
CA THR A 364 8.32 -13.18 9.43
C THR A 364 8.99 -14.42 10.00
N LYS A 365 8.20 -15.39 10.44
CA LYS A 365 8.69 -16.73 10.79
C LYS A 365 8.04 -17.76 9.88
N LEU A 366 8.85 -18.73 9.45
CA LEU A 366 8.46 -19.85 8.61
C LEU A 366 8.87 -21.15 9.32
N ALA A 367 8.01 -22.16 9.31
CA ALA A 367 8.35 -23.48 9.83
C ALA A 367 7.55 -24.57 9.15
N VAL A 368 8.12 -25.78 9.02
CA VAL A 368 7.35 -26.95 8.59
C VAL A 368 6.76 -27.60 9.82
N PHE A 369 5.46 -27.87 9.81
CA PHE A 369 4.78 -28.49 10.94
C PHE A 369 5.24 -29.94 11.11
N PRO A 370 5.77 -30.33 12.28
CA PRO A 370 6.31 -31.67 12.50
C PRO A 370 5.20 -32.70 12.70
N GLN A 371 5.60 -33.98 12.85
CA GLN A 371 4.69 -35.02 13.29
C GLN A 371 4.14 -34.69 14.69
N CYS A 372 2.82 -34.83 14.87
CA CYS A 372 2.15 -34.53 16.13
C CYS A 372 0.95 -35.47 16.33
N ASP A 373 0.84 -36.06 17.53
CA ASP A 373 -0.22 -37.02 17.88
C ASP A 373 -1.53 -36.35 18.33
N SER A 374 -1.63 -35.02 18.23
CA SER A 374 -2.78 -34.24 18.69
C SER A 374 -3.33 -33.37 17.57
N THR A 375 -4.64 -33.12 17.57
CA THR A 375 -5.25 -32.14 16.68
C THR A 375 -4.73 -30.74 17.00
N VAL A 376 -4.09 -30.11 16.01
CA VAL A 376 -3.54 -28.75 16.14
C VAL A 376 -4.17 -27.83 15.11
N ILE A 377 -4.52 -26.62 15.52
CA ILE A 377 -5.03 -25.59 14.63
C ILE A 377 -4.15 -24.34 14.62
N ALA A 378 -4.14 -23.61 13.51
CA ALA A 378 -3.45 -22.33 13.41
C ALA A 378 -4.27 -21.22 14.07
N SER A 379 -3.60 -20.32 14.79
CA SER A 379 -4.18 -19.02 15.19
C SER A 379 -4.30 -18.06 14.00
N ALA A 380 -5.14 -17.04 14.10
CA ALA A 380 -5.39 -16.06 13.03
C ALA A 380 -4.17 -15.23 12.62
N ASN A 381 -3.06 -15.31 13.34
CA ASN A 381 -1.81 -14.65 12.96
C ASN A 381 -0.89 -15.54 12.14
N ILE A 382 -1.33 -16.75 11.81
CA ILE A 382 -0.61 -17.73 10.99
C ILE A 382 -1.43 -18.03 9.74
N ILE A 383 -0.72 -18.04 8.60
CA ILE A 383 -1.18 -18.62 7.34
C ILE A 383 -0.57 -20.01 7.22
N VAL A 384 -1.39 -20.98 6.82
CA VAL A 384 -0.98 -22.35 6.52
C VAL A 384 -0.92 -22.49 5.01
N ILE A 385 0.19 -23.04 4.51
CA ILE A 385 0.48 -23.32 3.12
C ILE A 385 0.62 -24.84 3.00
N ARG A 386 -0.46 -25.49 2.60
CA ARG A 386 -0.52 -26.95 2.40
C ARG A 386 -0.12 -27.28 0.97
N LEU A 387 1.14 -27.63 0.77
CA LEU A 387 1.69 -27.93 -0.55
C LEU A 387 1.20 -29.28 -1.07
N LYS A 388 0.92 -29.31 -2.38
CA LYS A 388 0.68 -30.54 -3.14
C LYS A 388 2.00 -31.27 -3.38
N SER A 389 1.93 -32.54 -3.79
CA SER A 389 3.11 -33.42 -3.92
C SER A 389 4.22 -32.89 -4.83
N THR A 390 3.92 -31.98 -5.75
CA THR A 390 4.85 -31.35 -6.70
C THR A 390 5.93 -30.49 -6.04
N VAL A 391 5.68 -29.96 -4.83
CA VAL A 391 6.64 -29.09 -4.12
C VAL A 391 6.78 -29.58 -2.68
N ARG A 392 8.02 -29.85 -2.26
CA ARG A 392 8.34 -30.25 -0.88
C ARG A 392 8.29 -29.03 0.05
N SER A 393 7.66 -29.17 1.21
CA SER A 393 7.50 -28.06 2.17
C SER A 393 8.82 -27.50 2.69
N HIS A 394 9.80 -28.36 2.95
CA HIS A 394 11.15 -27.91 3.34
C HIS A 394 11.84 -27.14 2.21
N TYR A 395 11.63 -27.52 0.95
CA TYR A 395 12.17 -26.79 -0.19
C TYR A 395 11.55 -25.39 -0.32
N ALA A 396 10.22 -25.31 -0.23
CA ALA A 396 9.51 -24.03 -0.24
C ALA A 396 9.97 -23.13 0.92
N LYS A 397 10.12 -23.69 2.13
CA LYS A 397 10.65 -22.98 3.30
C LYS A 397 12.03 -22.40 3.03
N ILE A 398 12.98 -23.22 2.54
CA ILE A 398 14.36 -22.78 2.25
C ILE A 398 14.36 -21.61 1.26
N PHE A 399 13.55 -21.69 0.20
CA PHE A 399 13.45 -20.59 -0.76
C PHE A 399 12.83 -19.34 -0.15
N LEU A 400 11.72 -19.46 0.58
CA LEU A 400 11.02 -18.32 1.18
C LEU A 400 11.87 -17.61 2.27
N GLU A 401 12.76 -18.33 2.94
CA GLU A 401 13.75 -17.77 3.89
C GLU A 401 14.98 -17.15 3.21
N SER A 402 15.19 -17.41 1.91
CA SER A 402 16.29 -16.80 1.17
C SER A 402 16.10 -15.27 1.01
N PRO A 403 17.16 -14.49 0.74
CA PRO A 403 17.03 -13.06 0.48
C PRO A 403 15.98 -12.74 -0.59
N THR A 404 15.96 -13.50 -1.69
CA THR A 404 14.96 -13.39 -2.76
C THR A 404 13.55 -13.67 -2.25
N GLY A 405 13.36 -14.76 -1.50
CA GLY A 405 12.05 -15.14 -0.94
C GLY A 405 11.52 -14.10 0.04
N MET A 406 12.39 -13.58 0.90
CA MET A 406 12.06 -12.54 1.87
C MET A 406 11.67 -11.22 1.19
N ALA A 407 12.41 -10.80 0.15
CA ALA A 407 12.06 -9.62 -0.64
C ALA A 407 10.68 -9.78 -1.32
N LEU A 408 10.41 -10.96 -1.89
CA LEU A 408 9.09 -11.27 -2.46
C LEU A 408 7.98 -11.17 -1.40
N ILE A 409 8.15 -11.77 -0.21
CA ILE A 409 7.18 -11.70 0.89
C ILE A 409 6.93 -10.24 1.30
N GLN A 410 7.99 -9.45 1.48
CA GLN A 410 7.91 -8.04 1.90
C GLN A 410 7.21 -7.15 0.85
N SER A 411 7.32 -7.50 -0.43
CA SER A 411 6.63 -6.77 -1.51
C SER A 411 5.11 -6.92 -1.47
N TYR A 412 4.60 -8.02 -0.92
CA TYR A 412 3.17 -8.27 -0.74
C TYR A 412 2.64 -7.81 0.62
N GLN A 413 3.53 -7.40 1.54
CA GLN A 413 3.14 -6.98 2.87
C GLN A 413 2.30 -5.70 2.83
N ARG A 414 1.10 -5.78 3.41
CA ARG A 414 0.27 -4.60 3.68
C ARG A 414 0.59 -4.09 5.09
N GLY A 415 0.88 -2.79 5.21
CA GLY A 415 1.17 -2.17 6.49
C GLY A 415 2.67 -2.12 6.83
N THR A 416 3.01 -1.09 7.57
CA THR A 416 4.37 -0.54 7.66
C THR A 416 5.12 -1.09 8.86
N THR A 417 4.54 -0.89 10.05
CA THR A 417 5.09 -1.32 11.35
C THR A 417 4.65 -2.73 11.74
N VAL A 418 3.47 -3.15 11.29
CA VAL A 418 2.90 -4.47 11.58
C VAL A 418 2.57 -5.12 10.24
N MET A 419 3.21 -6.26 9.99
CA MET A 419 2.96 -7.07 8.82
C MET A 419 1.49 -7.48 8.80
N ASN A 420 0.85 -7.39 7.63
CA ASN A 420 -0.45 -7.99 7.41
C ASN A 420 -0.48 -8.59 6.00
N LEU A 421 -0.24 -9.89 5.93
CA LEU A 421 -0.36 -10.70 4.72
C LEU A 421 -1.71 -11.43 4.74
N ASN A 422 -2.35 -11.54 3.59
CA ASN A 422 -3.56 -12.36 3.43
C ASN A 422 -3.25 -13.60 2.56
N PRO A 423 -4.07 -14.66 2.63
CA PRO A 423 -3.84 -15.88 1.85
C PRO A 423 -3.73 -15.66 0.33
N ALA A 424 -4.49 -14.71 -0.23
CA ALA A 424 -4.45 -14.43 -1.67
C ALA A 424 -3.10 -13.82 -2.08
N ASP A 425 -2.61 -12.84 -1.32
CA ASP A 425 -1.30 -12.21 -1.56
C ASP A 425 -0.16 -13.24 -1.44
N VAL A 426 -0.22 -14.13 -0.44
CA VAL A 426 0.76 -15.22 -0.29
C VAL A 426 0.69 -16.18 -1.47
N GLY A 427 -0.51 -16.44 -2.00
CA GLY A 427 -0.71 -17.27 -3.17
C GLY A 427 -0.03 -16.75 -4.44
N GLU A 428 0.19 -15.44 -4.55
CA GLU A 428 0.84 -14.83 -5.72
C GLU A 428 2.37 -14.92 -5.69
N ILE A 429 2.97 -15.34 -4.57
CA ILE A 429 4.42 -15.51 -4.49
C ILE A 429 4.86 -16.66 -5.39
N GLU A 430 5.82 -16.37 -6.27
CA GLU A 430 6.40 -17.34 -7.18
C GLU A 430 7.52 -18.16 -6.53
N LEU A 431 7.51 -19.46 -6.78
CA LEU A 431 8.54 -20.40 -6.39
C LEU A 431 9.24 -20.96 -7.64
N PRO A 432 10.57 -21.17 -7.61
CA PRO A 432 11.26 -21.92 -8.65
C PRO A 432 10.81 -23.38 -8.60
N LEU A 433 10.27 -23.90 -9.71
CA LEU A 433 9.82 -25.27 -9.81
C LEU A 433 10.95 -26.16 -10.35
N ARG A 434 11.56 -26.91 -9.43
CA ARG A 434 12.60 -27.90 -9.73
C ARG A 434 12.02 -29.33 -9.69
N PRO A 435 12.60 -30.30 -10.41
CA PRO A 435 12.22 -31.71 -10.28
C PRO A 435 12.32 -32.18 -8.81
N GLU A 436 11.41 -33.07 -8.38
CA GLU A 436 11.37 -33.54 -6.98
C GLU A 436 12.72 -34.06 -6.48
N ALA A 437 13.43 -34.83 -7.29
CA ALA A 437 14.75 -35.34 -6.95
C ALA A 437 15.81 -34.24 -6.72
N GLU A 438 15.69 -33.09 -7.40
CA GLU A 438 16.57 -31.93 -7.15
C GLU A 438 16.15 -31.19 -5.86
N GLN A 439 14.85 -31.07 -5.61
CA GLN A 439 14.34 -30.50 -4.36
C GLN A 439 14.85 -31.31 -3.16
N ASP A 440 14.72 -32.64 -3.21
CA ASP A 440 15.15 -33.55 -2.14
C ASP A 440 16.67 -33.44 -1.90
N LYS A 441 17.48 -33.34 -2.96
CA LYS A 441 18.94 -33.11 -2.85
C LYS A 441 19.27 -31.78 -2.15
N LEU A 442 18.58 -30.71 -2.52
CA LEU A 442 18.80 -29.39 -1.91
C LEU A 442 18.39 -29.38 -0.44
N ILE A 443 17.26 -29.99 -0.12
CA ILE A 443 16.78 -30.16 1.26
C ILE A 443 17.81 -30.93 2.08
N GLN A 444 18.25 -32.11 1.60
CA GLN A 444 19.18 -32.96 2.33
C GLN A 444 20.48 -32.21 2.64
N ARG A 445 21.07 -31.56 1.63
CA ARG A 445 22.28 -30.76 1.82
C ARG A 445 22.08 -29.65 2.85
N TYR A 446 20.93 -28.96 2.81
CA TYR A 446 20.63 -27.88 3.74
C TYR A 446 20.47 -28.39 5.18
N ILE A 447 19.74 -29.49 5.37
CA ILE A 447 19.52 -30.10 6.70
C ILE A 447 20.83 -30.59 7.29
N GLU A 448 21.65 -31.33 6.53
CA GLU A 448 22.94 -31.85 7.00
C GLU A 448 23.87 -30.73 7.47
N GLU A 449 23.96 -29.63 6.73
CA GLU A 449 24.78 -28.48 7.13
C GLU A 449 24.16 -27.72 8.31
N LYS A 450 22.84 -27.61 8.40
CA LYS A 450 22.15 -27.02 9.55
C LYS A 450 22.43 -27.82 10.82
N GLU A 451 22.37 -29.16 10.77
CA GLU A 451 22.69 -30.03 11.90
C GLU A 451 24.14 -29.88 12.35
N ARG A 452 25.09 -29.84 11.41
CA ARG A 452 26.51 -29.56 11.70
C ARG A 452 26.69 -28.21 12.39
N TYR A 453 26.07 -27.18 11.85
CA TYR A 453 26.09 -25.83 12.44
C TYR A 453 25.56 -25.83 13.88
N LEU A 454 24.39 -26.43 14.11
CA LEU A 454 23.78 -26.49 15.45
C LEU A 454 24.66 -27.25 16.44
N ALA A 455 25.27 -28.37 16.04
CA ALA A 455 26.18 -29.13 16.89
C ALA A 455 27.40 -28.29 17.30
N VAL A 456 27.99 -27.54 16.37
CA VAL A 456 29.14 -26.66 16.65
C VAL A 456 28.74 -25.50 17.58
N VAL A 457 27.60 -24.85 17.32
CA VAL A 457 27.08 -23.77 18.17
C VAL A 457 26.82 -24.28 19.58
N GLN A 458 26.18 -25.45 19.75
CA GLN A 458 25.92 -26.03 21.06
C GLN A 458 27.22 -26.30 21.84
N GLN A 459 28.24 -26.85 21.19
CA GLN A 459 29.55 -27.07 21.80
C GLN A 459 30.24 -25.75 22.20
N ALA A 460 30.18 -24.73 21.32
CA ALA A 460 30.75 -23.42 21.59
C ALA A 460 30.04 -22.72 22.77
N THR A 461 28.70 -22.75 22.81
CA THR A 461 27.90 -22.17 23.89
C THR A 461 28.16 -22.89 25.21
N ALA A 462 28.21 -24.23 25.23
CA ALA A 462 28.51 -24.99 26.44
C ALA A 462 29.90 -24.65 27.00
N ARG A 463 30.90 -24.55 26.12
CA ARG A 463 32.26 -24.14 26.50
C ARG A 463 32.28 -22.72 27.08
N TRP A 464 31.57 -21.78 26.45
CA TRP A 464 31.49 -20.40 26.93
C TRP A 464 30.84 -20.31 28.32
N GLU A 465 29.72 -20.98 28.53
CA GLU A 465 29.04 -21.03 29.83
C GLU A 465 29.93 -21.64 30.92
N GLN A 466 30.67 -22.70 30.60
CA GLN A 466 31.63 -23.30 31.53
C GLN A 466 32.74 -22.32 31.94
N VAL A 467 33.36 -21.64 30.96
CA VAL A 467 34.42 -20.64 31.24
C VAL A 467 33.85 -19.49 32.07
N LYS A 468 32.67 -18.98 31.70
CA LYS A 468 31.99 -17.89 32.41
C LYS A 468 31.72 -18.25 33.88
N ASN A 469 31.21 -19.46 34.13
CA ASN A 469 30.94 -19.94 35.48
C ASN A 469 32.22 -20.12 36.31
N ASN A 470 33.29 -20.64 35.69
CA ASN A 470 34.60 -20.75 36.36
C ASN A 470 35.13 -19.37 36.76
N VAL A 471 35.11 -18.40 35.83
CA VAL A 471 35.55 -17.02 36.12
C VAL A 471 34.70 -16.40 37.23
N TYR A 472 33.37 -16.59 37.21
CA TYR A 472 32.51 -16.09 38.29
C TYR A 472 32.86 -16.69 39.65
N SER A 473 33.17 -17.98 39.70
CA SER A 473 33.63 -18.63 40.95
C SER A 473 35.03 -18.23 41.41
N GLU A 474 35.81 -17.54 40.57
CA GLU A 474 37.12 -16.98 40.96
C GLU A 474 37.01 -15.53 41.46
N ILE A 475 35.92 -14.83 41.14
CA ILE A 475 35.72 -13.41 41.51
C ILE A 475 35.28 -13.25 42.97
N PHE A 476 34.53 -14.22 43.51
CA PHE A 476 34.02 -14.27 44.88
C PHE A 476 34.07 -15.70 45.39
#